data_AF-A0A9X7BT75-F1
#
_entry.id   AF-A0A9X7BT75-F1
#
_cell.length_a   1.000
_cell.length_b   1.000
_cell.length_c   1.000
_cell.angle_alpha   90.00
_cell.angle_beta   90.00
_cell.angle_gamma   90.00
#
_symmetry.space_group_name_H-M   'P 1'
#
loop_
_entity.id
_entity.type
_entity.pdbx_description
1 polymer ?
#
loop_
_entity_poly.entity_id
_entity_poly.type
_entity_poly.pdbx_seq_one_letter_code
_entity_poly.pdbx_strand_id
1 'polypeptide(L)'
;MMKKITPDTLEAVIEHTEAMHKQTGVLLNVSLELDQVYAENKHKDELISQLSDDIEKATDQINDLKTALSEEQNDNSEKEEEIQKLKSTTEELLHDIKERDETIAKLTGNKNEPINFDEFAKKFITIKSSDVIEFLPEEDQKKLGQLLDIIAEGRKEAGKQAHNQYLTINVDEAYSNQVANMMKAHNHYN
;
A
#
# COMPACT_ATOMS: atom_id res chain seq x y z
N MET A 1 107.85 -38.10 -53.90
CA MET A 1 108.03 -38.34 -52.44
C MET A 1 106.67 -38.35 -51.78
N MET A 2 106.15 -39.53 -51.41
CA MET A 2 104.94 -39.60 -50.56
C MET A 2 105.34 -39.16 -49.15
N LYS A 3 104.77 -38.05 -48.66
CA LYS A 3 104.85 -37.71 -47.23
C LYS A 3 104.15 -38.83 -46.46
N LYS A 4 104.90 -39.64 -45.73
CA LYS A 4 104.31 -40.62 -44.81
C LYS A 4 103.61 -39.85 -43.68
N ILE A 5 102.33 -40.13 -43.47
CA ILE A 5 101.60 -39.64 -42.29
C ILE A 5 102.28 -40.24 -41.06
N THR A 6 102.62 -39.41 -40.09
CA THR A 6 103.19 -39.86 -38.82
C THR A 6 102.06 -40.31 -37.88
N PRO A 7 102.30 -41.26 -36.97
CA PRO A 7 101.29 -41.65 -35.97
C PRO A 7 100.67 -40.45 -35.24
N ASP A 8 101.51 -39.48 -34.82
CA ASP A 8 101.06 -38.26 -34.13
C ASP A 8 100.10 -37.40 -34.97
N THR A 9 100.29 -37.34 -36.30
CA THR A 9 99.38 -36.58 -37.17
C THR A 9 98.05 -37.31 -37.41
N LEU A 10 98.03 -38.65 -37.31
CA LEU A 10 96.79 -39.42 -37.38
C LEU A 10 96.00 -39.29 -36.07
N GLU A 11 96.67 -39.30 -34.92
CA GLU A 11 96.04 -39.16 -33.59
C GLU A 11 95.38 -37.78 -33.44
N ALA A 12 96.05 -36.69 -33.83
CA ALA A 12 95.47 -35.35 -33.84
C ALA A 12 94.23 -35.21 -34.74
N VAL A 13 94.18 -35.94 -35.86
CA VAL A 13 93.00 -35.96 -36.76
C VAL A 13 91.83 -36.71 -36.11
N ILE A 14 92.11 -37.81 -35.40
CA ILE A 14 91.10 -38.58 -34.67
C ILE A 14 90.50 -37.74 -33.54
N GLU A 15 91.34 -37.13 -32.70
CA GLU A 15 90.90 -36.24 -31.61
C GLU A 15 90.06 -35.07 -32.13
N HIS A 16 90.48 -34.45 -33.24
CA HIS A 16 89.72 -33.38 -33.87
C HIS A 16 88.36 -33.86 -34.40
N THR A 17 88.30 -35.06 -34.97
CA THR A 17 87.07 -35.66 -35.48
C THR A 17 86.10 -35.99 -34.34
N GLU A 18 86.60 -36.53 -33.23
CA GLU A 18 85.82 -36.78 -32.03
C GLU A 18 85.29 -35.49 -31.39
N ALA A 19 86.11 -34.44 -31.34
CA ALA A 19 85.71 -33.12 -30.87
C ALA A 19 84.60 -32.52 -31.76
N MET A 20 84.73 -32.63 -33.09
CA MET A 20 83.68 -32.23 -34.03
C MET A 20 82.40 -33.03 -33.82
N HIS A 21 82.50 -34.36 -33.68
CA HIS A 21 81.32 -35.21 -33.47
C HIS A 21 80.57 -34.82 -32.18
N LYS A 22 81.31 -34.54 -31.11
CA LYS A 22 80.73 -34.04 -29.85
C LYS A 22 80.05 -32.68 -30.03
N GLN A 23 80.67 -31.75 -30.77
CA GLN A 23 80.06 -30.46 -31.10
C GLN A 23 78.79 -30.62 -31.94
N THR A 24 78.78 -31.52 -32.93
CA THR A 24 77.58 -31.83 -33.72
C THR A 24 76.44 -32.34 -32.84
N GLY A 25 76.72 -33.22 -31.87
CA GLY A 25 75.72 -33.70 -30.92
C GLY A 25 75.12 -32.58 -30.05
N VAL A 26 75.95 -31.66 -29.56
CA VAL A 26 75.47 -30.48 -28.81
C VAL A 26 74.59 -29.59 -29.69
N LEU A 27 75.01 -29.30 -30.92
CA LEU A 27 74.23 -28.47 -31.85
C LEU A 27 72.88 -29.09 -32.20
N LEU A 28 72.82 -30.42 -32.35
CA LEU A 28 71.56 -31.11 -32.60
C LEU A 28 70.58 -30.96 -31.43
N ASN A 29 71.07 -31.11 -30.19
CA ASN A 29 70.23 -30.93 -29.00
C ASN A 29 69.70 -29.49 -28.89
N VAL A 30 70.56 -28.49 -29.13
CA VAL A 30 70.15 -27.08 -29.15
C VAL A 30 69.09 -26.83 -30.22
N SER A 31 69.23 -27.43 -31.41
CA SER A 31 68.23 -27.30 -32.48
C SER A 31 66.87 -27.88 -32.06
N LEU A 32 66.86 -29.04 -31.41
CA LEU A 32 65.63 -29.67 -30.91
C LEU A 32 64.96 -28.83 -29.81
N GLU A 33 65.74 -28.27 -28.89
CA GLU A 33 65.23 -27.37 -27.86
C GLU A 33 64.63 -26.10 -28.46
N LEU A 34 65.27 -25.53 -29.49
CA LEU A 34 64.74 -24.37 -30.21
C LEU A 34 63.41 -24.68 -30.89
N ASP A 35 63.29 -25.80 -31.60
CA ASP A 35 62.05 -26.21 -32.27
C ASP A 35 60.89 -26.37 -31.27
N GLN A 36 61.16 -26.94 -30.10
CA GLN A 36 60.18 -27.04 -29.03
C GLN A 36 59.74 -25.66 -28.52
N VAL A 37 60.69 -24.76 -28.25
CA VAL A 37 60.39 -23.40 -27.78
C VAL A 37 59.57 -22.63 -28.83
N TYR A 38 59.86 -22.79 -30.12
CA TYR A 38 59.06 -22.18 -31.19
C TYR A 38 57.61 -22.70 -31.21
N ALA A 39 57.41 -24.01 -31.03
CA ALA A 39 56.07 -24.60 -30.97
C ALA A 39 55.29 -24.09 -29.74
N GLU A 40 55.94 -24.02 -28.58
CA GLU A 40 55.33 -23.49 -27.35
C GLU A 40 54.95 -22.02 -27.49
N ASN A 41 55.80 -21.20 -28.11
CA ASN A 41 55.50 -19.78 -28.33
C ASN A 41 54.33 -19.59 -29.29
N LYS A 42 54.27 -20.35 -30.38
CA LYS A 42 53.12 -20.31 -31.29
C LYS A 42 51.80 -20.63 -30.57
N HIS A 43 51.79 -21.66 -29.73
CA HIS A 43 50.61 -22.01 -28.95
C HIS A 43 50.23 -20.91 -27.94
N LYS A 44 51.22 -20.25 -27.32
CA LYS A 44 50.96 -19.09 -26.45
C LYS A 44 50.33 -17.93 -27.21
N ASP A 45 50.78 -17.64 -28.44
CA ASP A 45 50.20 -16.59 -29.27
C ASP A 45 48.73 -16.87 -29.63
N GLU A 46 48.42 -18.13 -29.94
CA GLU A 46 47.03 -18.58 -30.20
C GLU A 46 46.14 -18.39 -28.94
N LEU A 47 46.65 -18.76 -27.76
CA LEU A 47 45.95 -18.52 -26.49
C LEU A 47 45.75 -17.03 -26.18
N ILE A 48 46.74 -16.19 -26.47
CA ILE A 48 46.65 -14.73 -26.27
C ILE A 48 45.58 -14.13 -27.20
N SER A 49 45.49 -14.61 -28.44
CA SER A 49 44.45 -14.19 -29.38
C SER A 49 43.06 -14.56 -28.84
N GLN A 50 42.88 -15.80 -28.40
CA GLN A 50 41.60 -16.26 -27.86
C GLN A 50 41.20 -15.47 -26.60
N LEU A 51 42.15 -15.22 -25.69
CA LEU A 51 41.90 -14.42 -24.49
C LEU A 51 41.52 -12.98 -24.83
N SER A 52 42.12 -12.38 -25.86
CA SER A 52 41.75 -11.03 -26.30
C SER A 52 40.30 -10.99 -26.80
N ASP A 53 39.89 -11.94 -27.64
CA ASP A 53 38.53 -12.02 -28.16
C ASP A 53 37.49 -12.22 -27.04
N ASP A 54 37.82 -13.04 -26.04
CA ASP A 54 36.92 -13.30 -24.92
C ASP A 54 36.81 -12.09 -23.98
N ILE A 55 37.89 -11.32 -23.81
CA ILE A 55 37.89 -10.05 -23.06
C ILE A 55 37.03 -9.00 -23.78
N GLU A 56 37.12 -8.92 -25.12
CA GLU A 56 36.30 -7.99 -25.91
C GLU A 56 34.81 -8.30 -25.74
N LYS A 57 34.41 -9.57 -25.91
CA LYS A 57 33.03 -10.01 -25.69
C LYS A 57 32.54 -9.74 -24.27
N ALA A 58 33.37 -10.00 -23.27
CA ALA A 58 33.01 -9.71 -21.88
C ALA A 58 32.84 -8.21 -21.64
N THR A 59 33.65 -7.37 -22.29
CA THR A 59 33.56 -5.91 -22.20
C THR A 59 32.25 -5.40 -22.81
N ASP A 60 31.85 -5.93 -23.96
CA ASP A 60 30.56 -5.59 -24.60
C ASP A 60 29.38 -5.98 -23.70
N GLN A 61 29.40 -7.20 -23.15
CA GLN A 61 28.37 -7.65 -22.21
C GLN A 61 28.26 -6.75 -20.97
N ILE A 62 29.40 -6.32 -20.42
CA ILE A 62 29.42 -5.39 -19.28
C ILE A 62 28.77 -4.04 -19.65
N ASN A 63 29.02 -3.53 -20.86
CA ASN A 63 28.44 -2.28 -21.32
C ASN A 63 26.93 -2.38 -21.52
N ASP A 64 26.45 -3.48 -22.11
CA ASP A 64 25.02 -3.75 -22.28
C ASP A 64 24.30 -3.84 -20.93
N LEU A 65 24.87 -4.62 -19.98
CA LEU A 65 24.33 -4.75 -18.63
C LEU A 65 24.31 -3.41 -17.89
N LYS A 66 25.34 -2.59 -18.07
CA LYS A 66 25.40 -1.26 -17.46
C LYS A 66 24.32 -0.33 -18.01
N THR A 67 24.02 -0.44 -19.31
CA THR A 67 22.97 0.35 -19.96
C THR A 67 21.60 -0.07 -19.45
N ALA A 68 21.29 -1.36 -19.45
CA ALA A 68 20.05 -1.90 -18.90
C ALA A 68 19.85 -1.55 -17.42
N LEU A 69 20.92 -1.61 -16.61
CA LEU A 69 20.85 -1.22 -15.20
C LEU A 69 20.50 0.27 -15.03
N SER A 70 21.04 1.14 -15.88
CA SER A 70 20.73 2.57 -15.83
C SER A 70 19.28 2.87 -16.21
N GLU A 71 18.71 2.11 -17.15
CA GLU A 71 17.30 2.24 -17.54
C GLU A 71 16.38 1.80 -16.40
N GLU A 72 16.61 0.63 -15.80
CA GLU A 72 15.86 0.13 -14.65
C GLU A 72 15.95 1.06 -13.42
N GLN A 73 17.09 1.73 -13.22
CA GLN A 73 17.23 2.72 -12.14
C GLN A 73 16.34 3.95 -12.35
N ASN A 74 16.22 4.43 -13.59
CA ASN A 74 15.35 5.55 -13.91
C ASN A 74 13.87 5.17 -13.73
N ASP A 75 13.46 4.01 -14.25
CA ASP A 75 12.09 3.50 -14.11
C ASP A 75 11.68 3.34 -12.63
N ASN A 76 12.59 2.87 -11.79
CA ASN A 76 12.33 2.74 -10.36
C ASN A 76 12.20 4.10 -9.68
N SER A 77 12.99 5.10 -10.07
CA SER A 77 12.84 6.47 -9.57
C SER A 77 11.47 7.05 -9.90
N GLU A 78 10.98 6.88 -11.13
CA GLU A 78 9.66 7.36 -11.54
C GLU A 78 8.52 6.69 -10.74
N LYS A 79 8.61 5.37 -10.54
CA LYS A 79 7.64 4.63 -9.71
C LYS A 79 7.66 5.08 -8.25
N GLU A 80 8.84 5.42 -7.71
CA GLU A 80 8.96 5.88 -6.34
C GLU A 80 8.33 7.27 -6.14
N GLU A 81 8.44 8.16 -7.13
CA GLU A 81 7.71 9.44 -7.16
C GLU A 81 6.19 9.24 -7.19
N GLU A 82 5.69 8.31 -8.00
CA GLU A 82 4.25 8.00 -8.07
C GLU A 82 3.71 7.47 -6.74
N ILE A 83 4.46 6.58 -6.08
CA ILE A 83 4.11 6.05 -4.74
C ILE A 83 4.02 7.18 -3.71
N GLN A 84 4.96 8.12 -3.71
CA GLN A 84 4.92 9.26 -2.78
C GLN A 84 3.68 10.14 -3.02
N LYS A 85 3.33 10.39 -4.28
CA LYS A 85 2.13 11.16 -4.63
C LYS A 85 0.85 10.47 -4.16
N LEU A 86 0.70 9.17 -4.43
CA LEU A 86 -0.45 8.38 -3.99
C LEU A 86 -0.57 8.35 -2.46
N LYS A 87 0.56 8.27 -1.76
CA LYS A 87 0.60 8.32 -0.29
C LYS A 87 0.07 9.65 0.25
N SER A 88 0.54 10.78 -0.29
CA SER A 88 0.05 12.12 0.09
C SER A 88 -1.46 12.24 -0.12
N THR A 89 -1.97 11.82 -1.28
CA THR A 89 -3.41 11.87 -1.57
C THR A 89 -4.22 10.98 -0.63
N THR A 90 -3.69 9.82 -0.23
CA THR A 90 -4.36 8.92 0.71
C THR A 90 -4.46 9.54 2.11
N GLU A 91 -3.41 10.24 2.56
CA GLU A 91 -3.39 10.94 3.85
C GLU A 91 -4.40 12.09 3.87
N GLU A 92 -4.51 12.86 2.79
CA GLU A 92 -5.53 13.91 2.61
C GLU A 92 -6.95 13.33 2.67
N LEU A 93 -7.25 12.30 1.88
CA LEU A 93 -8.58 11.66 1.88
C LEU A 93 -8.95 11.08 3.25
N LEU A 94 -7.99 10.52 3.98
CA LEU A 94 -8.22 10.00 5.32
C LEU A 94 -8.57 11.12 6.32
N HIS A 95 -7.95 12.30 6.16
CA HIS A 95 -8.29 13.47 6.96
C HIS A 95 -9.71 13.94 6.67
N ASP A 96 -10.08 14.07 5.40
CA ASP A 96 -11.42 14.48 4.97
C ASP A 96 -12.52 13.53 5.47
N ILE A 97 -12.26 12.22 5.44
CA ILE A 97 -13.20 11.22 5.97
C ILE A 97 -13.43 11.42 7.47
N LYS A 98 -12.37 11.66 8.25
CA LYS A 98 -12.49 11.90 9.69
C LYS A 98 -13.34 13.15 9.99
N GLU A 99 -13.10 14.25 9.28
CA GLU A 99 -13.90 15.47 9.45
C GLU A 99 -15.38 15.26 9.10
N ARG A 100 -15.64 14.47 8.05
CA ARG A 100 -17.00 14.09 7.67
C ARG A 100 -17.66 13.22 8.73
N ASP A 101 -16.95 12.25 9.29
CA ASP A 101 -17.47 11.37 10.35
C ASP A 101 -17.83 12.17 11.61
N GLU A 102 -17.00 13.14 12.01
CA GLU A 102 -17.32 14.05 13.11
C GLU A 102 -18.57 14.90 12.84
N THR A 103 -18.73 15.35 11.59
CA THR A 103 -19.91 16.09 11.16
C THR A 103 -21.17 15.22 11.21
N ILE A 104 -21.09 13.97 10.73
CA ILE A 104 -22.19 13.01 10.80
C ILE A 104 -22.54 12.70 12.26
N ALA A 105 -21.56 12.54 13.15
CA ALA A 105 -21.79 12.30 14.57
C ALA A 105 -22.59 13.45 15.22
N LYS A 106 -22.27 14.71 14.89
CA LYS A 106 -23.03 15.87 15.35
C LYS A 106 -24.45 15.92 14.81
N LEU A 107 -24.66 15.53 13.54
CA LEU A 107 -25.99 15.52 12.92
C LEU A 107 -26.86 14.34 13.38
N THR A 108 -26.24 13.23 13.80
CA THR A 108 -26.95 11.99 14.22
C THR A 108 -27.11 11.88 15.74
N GLY A 109 -26.33 12.64 16.51
CA GLY A 109 -26.45 12.76 17.97
C GLY A 109 -27.73 13.47 18.41
N ASN A 110 -28.87 12.74 18.38
CA ASN A 110 -30.03 12.89 19.26
C ASN A 110 -31.19 11.92 18.97
N LYS A 111 -31.05 10.93 18.08
CA LYS A 111 -32.17 10.03 17.72
C LYS A 111 -32.23 8.70 18.48
N ASN A 112 -31.18 8.34 19.22
CA ASN A 112 -31.04 7.00 19.84
C ASN A 112 -30.88 7.01 21.37
N GLU A 113 -30.96 8.15 22.05
CA GLU A 113 -31.09 8.10 23.51
C GLU A 113 -32.45 7.51 23.86
N PRO A 114 -32.51 6.47 24.72
CA PRO A 114 -33.79 5.98 25.20
C PRO A 114 -34.51 7.14 25.89
N ILE A 115 -35.75 7.41 25.43
CA ILE A 115 -36.58 8.46 26.03
C ILE A 115 -36.65 8.17 27.52
N ASN A 116 -36.17 9.10 28.34
CA ASN A 116 -36.32 9.03 29.78
C ASN A 116 -37.82 9.23 30.10
N PHE A 117 -38.55 8.13 30.25
CA PHE A 117 -39.98 8.17 30.51
C PHE A 117 -40.33 8.78 31.87
N ASP A 118 -39.41 8.84 32.83
CA ASP A 118 -39.61 9.52 34.11
C ASP A 118 -39.61 11.05 33.96
N GLU A 119 -38.79 11.57 33.05
CA GLU A 119 -38.84 12.99 32.69
C GLU A 119 -40.03 13.29 31.78
N PHE A 120 -40.30 12.41 30.82
CA PHE A 120 -41.46 12.51 29.93
C PHE A 120 -42.78 12.55 30.70
N ALA A 121 -42.93 11.72 31.73
CA ALA A 121 -44.12 11.65 32.57
C ALA A 121 -44.41 12.94 33.36
N LYS A 122 -43.43 13.86 33.49
CA LYS A 122 -43.64 15.17 34.14
C LYS A 122 -44.26 16.21 33.22
N LYS A 123 -44.34 15.94 31.90
CA LYS A 123 -44.89 16.86 30.90
C LYS A 123 -46.30 16.41 30.51
N PHE A 124 -47.25 17.35 30.53
CA PHE A 124 -48.54 17.16 29.86
C PHE A 124 -48.41 17.53 28.39
N ILE A 125 -48.65 16.57 27.50
CA ILE A 125 -48.53 16.75 26.06
C ILE A 125 -49.93 16.66 25.46
N THR A 126 -50.34 17.72 24.77
CA THR A 126 -51.55 17.75 23.94
C THR A 126 -51.12 17.88 22.49
N ILE A 127 -51.53 16.91 21.66
CA ILE A 127 -51.23 16.90 20.22
C ILE A 127 -52.54 17.16 19.49
N LYS A 128 -52.56 18.17 18.60
CA LYS A 128 -53.73 18.40 17.74
C LYS A 128 -53.80 17.33 16.66
N SER A 129 -54.98 16.75 16.45
CA SER A 129 -55.16 15.73 15.41
C SER A 129 -54.86 16.26 14.00
N SER A 130 -55.09 17.55 13.73
CA SER A 130 -54.71 18.20 12.47
C SER A 130 -53.22 18.09 12.19
N ASP A 131 -52.40 18.34 13.21
CA ASP A 131 -50.95 18.38 13.10
C ASP A 131 -50.40 16.95 12.91
N VAL A 132 -51.06 15.95 13.49
CA VAL A 132 -50.75 14.53 13.24
C VAL A 132 -51.00 14.17 11.77
N ILE A 133 -52.10 14.65 11.19
CA ILE A 133 -52.45 14.38 9.79
C ILE A 133 -51.51 15.13 8.84
N GLU A 134 -51.17 16.38 9.17
CA GLU A 134 -50.38 17.26 8.31
C GLU A 134 -48.87 16.94 8.33
N PHE A 135 -48.32 16.61 9.51
CA PHE A 135 -46.87 16.55 9.70
C PHE A 135 -46.34 15.14 9.96
N LEU A 136 -47.18 14.17 10.29
CA LEU A 136 -46.74 12.80 10.57
C LEU A 136 -46.93 11.90 9.33
N PRO A 137 -45.92 11.13 8.90
CA PRO A 137 -46.08 10.16 7.80
C PRO A 137 -47.14 9.10 8.13
N GLU A 138 -47.84 8.57 7.13
CA GLU A 138 -48.95 7.61 7.31
C GLU A 138 -48.57 6.39 8.17
N GLU A 139 -47.37 5.86 7.98
CA GLU A 139 -46.82 4.75 8.79
C GLU A 139 -46.73 5.10 10.27
N ASP A 140 -46.33 6.32 10.60
CA ASP A 140 -46.19 6.77 11.98
C ASP A 140 -47.54 7.18 12.58
N GLN A 141 -48.51 7.63 11.77
CA GLN A 141 -49.91 7.81 12.20
C GLN A 141 -50.52 6.48 12.65
N LYS A 142 -50.30 5.40 11.88
CA LYS A 142 -50.77 4.05 12.24
C LYS A 142 -50.14 3.56 13.55
N LYS A 143 -48.82 3.74 13.71
CA LYS A 143 -48.12 3.38 14.96
C LYS A 143 -48.66 4.17 16.15
N LEU A 144 -48.88 5.47 16.00
CA LEU A 144 -49.46 6.30 17.06
C LEU A 144 -50.85 5.79 17.46
N GLY A 145 -51.70 5.45 16.49
CA GLY A 145 -53.02 4.85 16.74
C GLY A 145 -52.90 3.56 17.56
N GLN A 146 -52.04 2.64 17.16
CA GLN A 146 -51.80 1.38 17.89
C GLN A 146 -51.32 1.61 19.32
N LEU A 147 -50.41 2.56 19.54
CA LEU A 147 -49.92 2.90 20.89
C LEU A 147 -51.05 3.46 21.76
N LEU A 148 -51.90 4.33 21.21
CA LEU A 148 -53.05 4.88 21.92
C LEU A 148 -54.07 3.80 22.28
N ASP A 149 -54.29 2.81 21.42
CA ASP A 149 -55.18 1.68 21.70
C ASP A 149 -54.65 0.80 22.82
N ILE A 150 -53.34 0.50 22.83
CA ILE A 150 -52.68 -0.25 23.92
C ILE A 150 -52.87 0.47 25.27
N ILE A 151 -52.67 1.80 25.29
CA ILE A 151 -52.86 2.61 26.49
C ILE A 151 -54.34 2.61 26.91
N ALA A 152 -55.26 2.77 25.97
CA ALA A 152 -56.69 2.78 26.24
C ALA A 152 -57.16 1.45 26.86
N GLU A 153 -56.66 0.33 26.37
CA GLU A 153 -56.98 -0.99 26.91
C GLU A 153 -56.42 -1.17 28.33
N GLY A 154 -55.14 -0.87 28.56
CA GLY A 154 -54.56 -0.93 29.91
C GLY A 154 -55.28 -0.02 30.92
N ARG A 155 -55.86 1.10 30.45
CA ARG A 155 -56.71 1.96 31.30
C ARG A 155 -58.04 1.31 31.65
N LYS A 156 -58.70 0.62 30.70
CA LYS A 156 -59.96 -0.11 30.97
C LYS A 156 -59.73 -1.25 31.95
N GLU A 157 -58.65 -2.01 31.79
CA GLU A 157 -58.25 -3.07 32.72
C GLU A 157 -58.03 -2.53 34.14
N ALA A 158 -57.51 -1.31 34.26
CA ALA A 158 -57.36 -0.59 35.54
C ALA A 158 -58.66 0.08 36.05
N GLY A 159 -59.82 -0.16 35.42
CA GLY A 159 -61.12 0.41 35.81
C GLY A 159 -61.28 1.90 35.51
N LYS A 160 -60.45 2.47 34.64
CA LYS A 160 -60.48 3.90 34.25
C LYS A 160 -61.20 4.07 32.91
N GLN A 161 -61.67 5.29 32.64
CA GLN A 161 -62.16 5.66 31.31
C GLN A 161 -61.03 5.49 30.27
N ALA A 162 -61.35 4.86 29.14
CA ALA A 162 -60.40 4.54 28.07
C ALA A 162 -59.71 5.80 27.52
N HIS A 163 -60.47 6.88 27.35
CA HIS A 163 -59.98 8.17 26.90
C HIS A 163 -60.25 9.22 27.98
N ASN A 164 -59.25 10.06 28.26
CA ASN A 164 -59.46 11.24 29.11
C ASN A 164 -60.07 12.36 28.25
N GLN A 165 -61.02 13.08 28.84
CA GLN A 165 -61.50 14.33 28.27
C GLN A 165 -60.82 15.48 29.00
N TYR A 166 -60.05 16.28 28.26
CA TYR A 166 -59.38 17.45 28.78
C TYR A 166 -59.93 18.70 28.11
N LEU A 167 -60.15 19.75 28.91
CA LEU A 167 -60.33 21.09 28.39
C LEU A 167 -58.94 21.71 28.22
N THR A 168 -58.54 21.96 26.97
CA THR A 168 -57.29 22.67 26.65
C THR A 168 -57.65 24.11 26.26
N ILE A 169 -57.00 25.08 26.89
CA ILE A 169 -57.21 26.51 26.64
C ILE A 169 -55.94 27.05 25.98
N ASN A 170 -56.05 27.63 24.78
CA ASN A 170 -54.93 28.32 24.17
C ASN A 170 -54.75 29.68 24.87
N VAL A 171 -53.61 29.88 25.53
CA VAL A 171 -53.35 31.10 26.31
C VAL A 171 -52.94 32.28 25.44
N ASP A 172 -52.54 32.02 24.19
CA ASP A 172 -52.11 33.05 23.22
C ASP A 172 -53.30 33.79 22.57
N GLU A 173 -54.53 33.33 22.81
CA GLU A 173 -55.73 33.90 22.23
C GLU A 173 -56.36 34.97 23.12
N ALA A 174 -57.05 35.95 22.53
CA ALA A 174 -57.64 37.08 23.26
C ALA A 174 -58.66 36.67 24.36
N TYR A 175 -59.27 35.49 24.23
CA TYR A 175 -60.22 34.96 25.22
C TYR A 175 -59.55 34.39 26.48
N SER A 176 -58.23 34.15 26.48
CA SER A 176 -57.54 33.40 27.53
C SER A 176 -57.69 34.05 28.91
N ASN A 177 -57.61 35.38 28.99
CA ASN A 177 -57.78 36.14 30.24
C ASN A 177 -59.17 35.98 30.85
N GLN A 178 -60.22 35.89 30.02
CA GLN A 178 -61.59 35.69 30.50
C GLN A 178 -61.75 34.30 31.12
N VAL A 179 -61.17 33.28 30.47
CA VAL A 179 -61.19 31.92 30.99
C VAL A 179 -60.39 31.81 32.28
N ALA A 180 -59.19 32.40 32.34
CA ALA A 180 -58.38 32.42 33.55
C ALA A 180 -59.13 33.07 34.73
N ASN A 181 -59.81 34.20 34.51
CA ASN A 181 -60.61 34.87 35.54
C ASN A 181 -61.81 34.02 36.01
N MET A 182 -62.51 33.35 35.09
CA MET A 182 -63.59 32.43 35.45
C MET A 182 -63.08 31.24 36.28
N MET A 183 -61.92 30.66 35.91
CA MET A 183 -61.34 29.55 36.65
C MET A 183 -60.83 29.98 38.04
N LYS A 184 -60.25 31.19 38.16
CA LYS A 184 -59.86 31.78 39.47
C LYS A 184 -61.05 31.99 40.39
N ALA A 185 -62.16 32.51 39.86
CA ALA A 185 -63.38 32.73 40.64
C ALA A 185 -63.97 31.44 41.23
N HIS A 186 -63.66 30.28 40.64
CA HIS A 186 -64.14 28.96 41.08
C HIS A 186 -63.03 28.10 41.73
N ASN A 187 -61.88 28.68 42.10
CA ASN A 187 -60.75 27.97 42.71
C ASN A 187 -60.20 26.79 41.88
N HIS A 188 -60.26 26.88 40.55
CA HIS A 188 -59.71 25.89 39.62
C HIS A 188 -58.38 26.33 38.99
N TYR A 189 -57.93 27.55 39.26
CA TYR A 189 -56.71 28.16 38.73
C TYR A 189 -56.21 29.21 39.74
N ASN A 190 -54.89 29.25 40.00
CA ASN A 190 -54.27 30.21 40.94
C ASN A 190 -53.55 31.33 40.17
#